data_AF-A0A218UKZ0-F1
#
_entry.id   AF-A0A218UKZ0-F1
#
_cell.length_a   1.000
_cell.length_b   1.000
_cell.length_c   1.000
_cell.angle_alpha   90.00
_cell.angle_beta   90.00
_cell.angle_gamma   90.00
#
_symmetry.space_group_name_H-M   'P 1'
#
loop_
_entity.id
_entity.type
_entity.pdbx_description
1 polymer ?
#
loop_
_entity_poly.entity_id
_entity_poly.type
_entity_poly.pdbx_seq_one_letter_code
_entity_poly.pdbx_strand_id
1 'polypeptide(L)' 'MFSLLDVLGQGHIRPAQYREALKTLGLSTDDLELADDVKITRRVFKKGMRKKMLESWSVY' A
#
# COMPACT_ATOMS: atom_id res chain seq x y z
N MET A 1 0.55 10.31 -4.63
CA MET A 1 -0.20 9.06 -4.34
C MET A 1 -0.53 8.90 -2.87
N PHE A 2 0.42 8.79 -1.92
CA PHE A 2 0.08 8.58 -0.50
C PHE A 2 -0.87 9.65 0.08
N SER A 3 -0.63 10.93 -0.22
CA SER A 3 -1.51 12.03 0.20
C SER A 3 -2.91 12.02 -0.43
N LEU A 4 -3.13 11.25 -1.51
CA LEU A 4 -4.47 11.05 -2.08
C LEU A 4 -5.26 9.99 -1.29
N LEU A 5 -4.55 9.07 -0.62
CA LEU A 5 -5.13 8.04 0.23
C LEU A 5 -5.28 8.54 1.67
N ASP A 6 -4.35 9.37 2.15
CA ASP A 6 -4.44 10.04 3.45
C ASP A 6 -5.41 11.24 3.38
N VAL A 7 -6.68 10.97 3.06
CA VAL A 7 -7.74 11.99 2.91
C VAL A 7 -7.95 12.76 4.22
N LEU A 8 -7.64 12.11 5.35
CA LEU A 8 -7.72 12.69 6.69
C LEU A 8 -6.48 13.50 7.09
N GLY A 9 -5.41 13.52 6.28
CA GLY A 9 -4.18 14.25 6.58
C GLY A 9 -3.49 13.80 7.87
N GLN A 10 -3.72 12.56 8.31
CA GLN A 10 -3.20 12.04 9.58
C GLN A 10 -1.75 11.53 9.46
N GLY A 11 -1.18 11.52 8.25
CA GLY A 11 0.14 10.96 7.98
C GLY A 11 0.17 9.43 7.99
N HIS A 12 -1.00 8.79 8.11
CA HIS A 12 -1.19 7.35 8.09
C HIS A 12 -2.53 6.97 7.49
N ILE A 13 -2.55 5.90 6.70
CA ILE A 13 -3.74 5.38 6.03
C ILE A 13 -4.16 4.04 6.62
N ARG A 14 -5.41 3.68 6.40
CA ARG A 14 -5.92 2.37 6.80
C ARG A 14 -5.49 1.28 5.81
N PRO A 15 -5.43 0.02 6.24
CA PRO A 15 -5.07 -1.12 5.39
C PRO A 15 -6.01 -1.26 4.19
N ALA A 16 -7.31 -1.01 4.39
CA ALA A 16 -8.30 -1.01 3.32
C ALA A 16 -7.93 -0.06 2.17
N GLN A 17 -7.52 1.17 2.48
CA GLN A 17 -7.09 2.13 1.46
C GLN A 17 -5.75 1.76 0.82
N TYR A 18 -4.84 1.17 1.58
CA TYR A 18 -3.59 0.68 1.01
C TYR A 18 -3.83 -0.49 0.04
N ARG A 19 -4.72 -1.43 0.37
CA ARG A 19 -5.14 -2.52 -0.52
C ARG A 19 -5.78 -2.00 -1.79
N GLU A 20 -6.69 -1.03 -1.68
CA GLU A 20 -7.35 -0.43 -2.84
C GLU A 20 -6.35 0.28 -3.78
N ALA A 21 -5.35 0.97 -3.21
CA ALA A 21 -4.27 1.59 -3.97
C ALA A 21 -3.40 0.57 -4.71
N LEU A 22 -3.03 -0.53 -4.05
CA LEU A 22 -2.29 -1.62 -4.69
C LEU A 22 -3.09 -2.28 -5.81
N LYS A 23 -4.39 -2.52 -5.58
CA LYS A 23 -5.30 -3.07 -6.59
C LYS A 23 -5.43 -2.16 -7.81
N THR A 24 -5.54 -0.85 -7.61
CA THR A 24 -5.55 0.16 -8.69
C THR A 24 -4.28 0.12 -9.54
N LEU A 25 -3.15 -0.21 -8.93
CA LEU A 25 -1.86 -0.32 -9.62
C LEU A 25 -1.61 -1.71 -10.23
N GLY A 26 -2.59 -2.62 -10.18
CA GLY A 26 -2.44 -4.00 -10.66
C GLY A 26 -1.47 -4.83 -9.81
N LEU A 27 -1.15 -4.39 -8.59
CA LEU A 27 -0.26 -5.10 -7.68
C LEU A 27 -1.08 -6.03 -6.78
N SER A 28 -0.66 -7.29 -6.69
CA SER A 28 -1.32 -8.30 -5.85
C SER A 28 -1.36 -7.85 -4.39
N THR A 29 -2.53 -7.92 -3.76
CA THR A 29 -2.72 -7.61 -2.32
C THR A 29 -2.76 -8.84 -1.43
N ASP A 30 -2.73 -10.04 -2.03
CA ASP A 30 -2.89 -11.34 -1.36
C ASP A 30 -1.83 -11.57 -0.27
N ASP A 31 -0.57 -11.27 -0.58
CA ASP A 31 0.57 -11.39 0.33
C ASP A 31 0.55 -10.36 1.49
N LEU A 32 -0.46 -9.50 1.52
CA LEU A 32 -0.56 -8.40 2.47
C LEU A 32 -1.54 -8.75 3.60
N GLU A 33 -1.04 -9.52 4.55
CA GLU A 33 -1.70 -9.75 5.85
C GLU A 33 -1.55 -8.51 6.73
N LEU A 34 -2.37 -7.49 6.45
CA LEU A 34 -2.51 -6.34 7.33
C LEU A 34 -3.80 -6.47 8.12
N ALA A 35 -3.68 -6.50 9.43
CA ALA A 35 -4.84 -6.36 10.32
C ALA A 35 -5.49 -4.99 10.10
N ASP A 36 -6.82 -4.93 10.07
CA ASP A 36 -7.60 -3.71 9.79
C ASP A 36 -7.28 -2.52 10.73
N ASP A 37 -6.79 -2.80 11.94
CA ASP A 37 -6.41 -1.79 12.94
C ASP A 37 -4.99 -1.22 12.75
N VAL A 38 -4.20 -1.78 11.84
CA VAL A 38 -2.82 -1.30 11.61
C VAL A 38 -2.82 0.02 10.85
N LYS A 39 -2.13 1.00 11.43
CA LYS A 39 -1.89 2.30 10.80
C LYS A 39 -0.71 2.20 9.83
N ILE A 40 -0.99 2.32 8.53
CA ILE A 40 0.04 2.31 7.49
C ILE A 40 0.60 3.71 7.33
N THR A 41 1.81 3.92 7.84
CA THR A 41 2.54 5.17 7.64
C THR A 41 3.13 5.26 6.24
N ARG A 42 3.42 6.48 5.79
CA ARG A 42 4.05 6.76 4.48
C ARG A 42 5.31 5.92 4.24
N ARG A 43 6.07 5.61 5.29
CA ARG A 43 7.32 4.83 5.21
C ARG A 43 7.04 3.36 4.86
N VAL A 44 6.05 2.76 5.52
CA VAL A 44 5.62 1.38 5.27
C VAL A 44 5.02 1.27 3.88
N PHE A 45 4.14 2.20 3.52
CA PHE A 45 3.56 2.29 2.18
C PHE A 45 4.62 2.34 1.08
N LYS A 46 5.60 3.25 1.17
CA LYS A 46 6.65 3.39 0.16
C LYS A 46 7.51 2.13 0.05
N LYS A 47 7.81 1.47 1.18
CA LYS A 47 8.60 0.23 1.20
C LYS A 47 7.84 -0.93 0.57
N GLY A 48 6.57 -1.12 0.96
CA GLY A 48 5.73 -2.20 0.43
C GLY A 48 5.42 -2.03 -1.06
N MET A 49 5.12 -0.80 -1.50
CA MET A 49 4.97 -0.49 -2.92
C MET A 49 6.24 -0.80 -3.71
N ARG A 50 7.41 -0.34 -3.26
CA ARG A 50 8.67 -0.58 -3.97
C ARG A 50 8.98 -2.08 -4.04
N LYS A 51 8.72 -2.83 -2.98
CA LYS A 51 8.87 -4.29 -2.97
C LYS A 51 7.95 -4.94 -4.01
N LYS A 52 6.65 -4.63 -3.98
CA LYS A 52 5.68 -5.18 -4.93
C LYS A 52 5.93 -4.77 -6.37
N MET A 53 6.35 -3.53 -6.61
CA MET A 53 6.75 -3.11 -7.95
C MET A 53 7.99 -3.88 -8.41
N LEU A 54 9.00 -4.09 -7.57
CA LEU A 54 10.15 -4.93 -7.92
C LEU A 54 9.74 -6.38 -8.19
N GLU A 55 8.87 -6.96 -7.36
CA GLU A 55 8.35 -8.32 -7.54
C GLU A 55 7.55 -8.44 -8.84
N SER A 56 6.65 -7.51 -9.14
CA SER A 56 5.87 -7.50 -10.38
C SER A 56 6.70 -7.25 -11.64
N TRP A 57 7.85 -6.55 -11.54
CA TRP A 57 8.73 -6.24 -12.67
C TRP A 57 9.87 -7.26 -12.82
N SER A 58 10.20 -8.01 -11.77
CA SER A 58 11.19 -9.09 -11.81
C SER A 58 10.65 -10.37 -12.43
N VAL A 59 9.38 -10.41 -12.83
CA VAL A 59 8.78 -11.51 -13.60
C VAL A 59 9.11 -11.38 -15.10
N TYR A 60 9.84 -10.33 -15.51
CA TYR A 60 10.28 -10.12 -16.90
C TYR A 60 11.79 -10.31 -17.06
#